data_AF-W2NAE4-F1
#
_entry.id   AF-W2NAE4-F1
#
_cell.length_a   1.000
_cell.length_b   1.000
_cell.length_c   1.000
_cell.angle_alpha   90.00
_cell.angle_beta   90.00
_cell.angle_gamma   90.00
#
_symmetry.space_group_name_H-M   'P 1'
#
loop_
_entity.id
_entity.type
_entity.pdbx_description
1 polymer ?
#
loop_
_entity_poly.entity_id
_entity_poly.type
_entity_poly.pdbx_seq_one_letter_code
_entity_poly.pdbx_strand_id
1 'polypeptide(L)'
;YFPDEEVIEKSSFNDHFWETLVANCPLINRIALWEVVEGLELAHIHSFTDRGLVALSQLKYLDFMELRPINCTGNGLFDFLNGFSDEFSGQRTFQICVGGKSIMPEFERTDMDFYDAVMSLLTRIASTPANELHFSQQRIVLRLKNAITNPVEKEWSATYLDSLKKLVARVKEAHLSLHIRVTMHAYNRKSFKSILELGLYAAHAEPSYWFGWDDEESNRDVVFVNRGGRIYPDDDTDTPVRENVDASDSEFDEDSDDDISDVDLVL
;
A
#
# COMPACT_ATOMS: atom_id res chain seq x y z
N TYR A 1 23.67 14.83 -11.67
CA TYR A 1 23.86 13.52 -12.31
C TYR A 1 23.57 12.48 -11.26
N PHE A 2 22.37 11.89 -11.30
CA PHE A 2 22.07 10.72 -10.47
C PHE A 2 22.64 9.51 -11.21
N PRO A 3 23.19 8.51 -10.48
CA PRO A 3 23.69 7.31 -11.13
C PRO A 3 22.54 6.60 -11.87
N ASP A 4 22.80 6.21 -13.11
CA ASP A 4 21.85 5.49 -13.98
C ASP A 4 21.63 4.03 -13.53
N GLU A 5 22.44 3.56 -12.57
CA GLU A 5 22.40 2.21 -12.00
C GLU A 5 22.34 2.28 -10.47
N GLU A 6 21.73 1.27 -9.85
CA GLU A 6 21.64 1.16 -8.39
C GLU A 6 23.04 0.96 -7.78
N VAL A 7 23.52 1.96 -7.04
CA VAL A 7 24.90 1.99 -6.49
C VAL A 7 25.03 1.13 -5.22
N ILE A 8 23.92 0.75 -4.58
CA ILE A 8 23.90 -0.03 -3.34
C ILE A 8 23.19 -1.36 -3.59
N GLU A 9 23.85 -2.46 -3.27
CA GLU A 9 23.26 -3.79 -3.37
C GLU A 9 22.05 -3.90 -2.43
N LYS A 10 20.87 -4.24 -2.97
CA LYS A 10 19.60 -4.36 -2.21
C LYS A 10 19.71 -5.26 -0.98
N SER A 11 20.49 -6.33 -1.09
CA SER A 11 20.77 -7.29 -0.01
C SER A 11 21.43 -6.64 1.21
N SER A 12 22.01 -5.44 1.06
CA SER A 12 22.55 -4.63 2.15
C SER A 12 21.48 -4.18 3.14
N PHE A 13 20.21 -4.06 2.71
CA PHE A 13 19.07 -3.68 3.56
C PHE A 13 18.29 -4.91 4.08
N ASN A 14 18.99 -6.02 4.32
CA ASN A 14 18.41 -7.25 4.87
C ASN A 14 17.99 -7.11 6.35
N ASP A 15 17.40 -8.17 6.90
CA ASP A 15 16.98 -8.22 8.31
C ASP A 15 18.09 -7.83 9.30
N HIS A 16 19.33 -8.28 9.07
CA HIS A 16 20.44 -7.99 9.96
C HIS A 16 20.79 -6.49 9.99
N PHE A 17 20.67 -5.80 8.85
CA PHE A 17 20.82 -4.34 8.81
C PHE A 17 19.80 -3.65 9.72
N TRP A 18 18.52 -4.02 9.61
CA TRP A 18 17.45 -3.39 10.40
C TRP A 18 17.55 -3.71 11.88
N GLU A 19 17.88 -4.94 12.25
CA GLU A 19 18.16 -5.31 13.64
C GLU A 19 19.34 -4.52 14.22
N THR A 20 20.40 -4.35 13.43
CA THR A 20 21.58 -3.58 13.85
C THR A 20 21.22 -2.10 14.01
N LEU A 21 20.43 -1.54 13.08
CA LEU A 21 19.93 -0.17 13.17
C LEU A 21 19.12 0.04 14.45
N VAL A 22 18.20 -0.87 14.76
CA VAL A 22 17.38 -0.82 15.98
C VAL A 22 18.25 -0.85 17.23
N ALA A 23 19.26 -1.74 17.27
CA ALA A 23 20.14 -1.91 18.42
C ALA A 23 21.04 -0.69 18.69
N ASN A 24 21.46 0.02 17.63
CA ASN A 24 22.45 1.10 17.74
C ASN A 24 21.84 2.51 17.65
N CYS A 25 20.63 2.64 17.10
CA CYS A 25 19.98 3.93 16.84
C CYS A 25 18.55 4.00 17.43
N PRO A 26 18.37 3.86 18.76
CA PRO A 26 17.05 3.73 19.40
C PRO A 26 16.19 5.00 19.34
N LEU A 27 16.76 6.14 18.95
CA LEU A 27 16.08 7.44 18.87
C LEU A 27 15.54 7.74 17.46
N ILE A 28 15.67 6.82 16.50
CA ILE A 28 15.10 7.00 15.17
C ILE A 28 13.58 7.14 15.29
N ASN A 29 13.08 8.23 14.73
CA ASN A 29 11.65 8.50 14.62
C ASN A 29 11.13 8.40 13.18
N ARG A 30 12.01 8.56 12.18
CA ARG A 30 11.65 8.59 10.77
C ARG A 30 12.53 7.67 9.95
N ILE A 31 11.91 6.76 9.21
CA ILE A 31 12.56 5.89 8.22
C ILE A 31 11.93 6.17 6.86
N ALA A 32 12.75 6.43 5.85
CA ALA A 32 12.31 6.53 4.47
C ALA A 32 13.30 5.79 3.57
N LEU A 33 12.84 4.73 2.94
CA LEU A 33 13.58 3.94 1.96
C LEU A 33 12.76 3.90 0.67
N TRP A 34 13.15 4.73 -0.29
CA TRP A 34 12.46 4.95 -1.56
C TRP A 34 13.48 5.09 -2.69
N GLU A 35 13.06 4.78 -3.92
CA GLU A 35 13.90 5.01 -5.09
C GLU A 35 13.74 6.44 -5.59
N VAL A 36 14.84 7.04 -6.03
CA VAL A 36 14.87 8.43 -6.54
C VAL A 36 14.57 8.47 -8.05
N VAL A 37 14.54 7.32 -8.73
CA VAL A 37 14.34 7.23 -10.19
C VAL A 37 12.94 6.68 -10.48
N GLU A 38 12.08 7.53 -11.05
CA GLU A 38 10.77 7.13 -11.55
C GLU A 38 10.91 6.20 -12.76
N GLY A 39 10.13 5.12 -12.80
CA GLY A 39 10.01 4.25 -13.99
C GLY A 39 10.90 3.00 -14.01
N LEU A 40 11.76 2.79 -13.02
CA LEU A 40 12.38 1.48 -12.80
C LEU A 40 11.38 0.55 -12.09
N GLU A 41 11.25 -0.68 -12.58
CA GLU A 41 10.44 -1.70 -11.90
C GLU A 41 10.96 -1.83 -10.46
N LEU A 42 10.07 -1.61 -9.49
CA LEU A 42 10.39 -1.59 -8.08
C LEU A 42 10.94 -2.95 -7.64
N ALA A 43 12.25 -3.12 -7.74
CA ALA A 43 12.84 -4.39 -7.41
C ALA A 43 12.77 -4.60 -5.90
N HIS A 44 12.19 -5.74 -5.54
CA HIS A 44 11.85 -6.18 -4.21
C HIS A 44 13.11 -6.52 -3.41
N ILE A 45 13.21 -6.04 -2.16
CA ILE A 45 14.26 -6.47 -1.23
C ILE A 45 13.81 -7.80 -0.57
N HIS A 46 14.16 -8.93 -1.20
CA HIS A 46 13.81 -10.27 -0.72
C HIS A 46 14.31 -10.60 0.69
N SER A 47 15.48 -10.07 1.02
CA SER A 47 16.17 -10.32 2.29
C SER A 47 15.67 -9.45 3.44
N PHE A 48 14.75 -8.53 3.18
CA PHE A 48 14.06 -7.75 4.21
C PHE A 48 12.69 -8.38 4.45
N THR A 49 12.62 -9.19 5.51
CA THR A 49 11.48 -10.03 5.83
C THR A 49 10.69 -9.52 7.04
N ASP A 50 9.70 -10.30 7.47
CA ASP A 50 9.00 -10.12 8.76
C ASP A 50 9.96 -9.92 9.92
N ARG A 51 11.11 -10.60 9.93
CA ARG A 51 12.09 -10.49 11.02
C ARG A 51 12.64 -9.07 11.15
N GLY A 52 13.12 -8.49 10.05
CA GLY A 52 13.58 -7.10 10.04
C GLY A 52 12.44 -6.14 10.32
N LEU A 53 11.25 -6.40 9.79
CA LEU A 53 10.11 -5.50 9.93
C LEU A 53 9.66 -5.43 11.39
N VAL A 54 9.52 -6.59 12.04
CA VAL A 54 9.15 -6.69 13.46
C VAL A 54 10.23 -6.07 14.34
N ALA A 55 11.52 -6.17 13.99
CA ALA A 55 12.58 -5.49 14.75
C ALA A 55 12.35 -3.97 14.82
N LEU A 56 11.81 -3.35 13.75
CA LEU A 56 11.51 -1.91 13.75
C LEU A 56 10.43 -1.50 14.77
N SER A 57 9.58 -2.42 15.22
CA SER A 57 8.59 -2.13 16.28
C SER A 57 9.22 -1.74 17.62
N GLN A 58 10.50 -2.10 17.82
CA GLN A 58 11.26 -1.78 19.03
C GLN A 58 11.76 -0.32 19.05
N LEU A 59 11.68 0.40 17.94
CA LEU A 59 11.99 1.83 17.88
C LEU A 59 10.84 2.62 18.50
N LYS A 60 10.96 2.90 19.81
CA LYS A 60 9.94 3.61 20.60
C LYS A 60 9.43 4.89 19.93
N TYR A 61 10.30 5.65 19.28
CA TYR A 61 9.95 6.95 18.70
C TYR A 61 9.58 6.91 17.21
N LEU A 62 9.55 5.73 16.57
CA LEU A 62 9.27 5.58 15.13
C LEU A 62 7.84 5.99 14.77
N ASP A 63 7.65 7.25 14.39
CA ASP A 63 6.34 7.83 14.06
C ASP A 63 6.08 7.88 12.55
N PHE A 64 7.13 7.72 11.73
CA PHE A 64 7.00 7.72 10.28
C PHE A 64 7.85 6.64 9.64
N MET A 65 7.24 5.87 8.75
CA MET A 65 7.95 4.89 7.93
C MET A 65 7.42 4.89 6.50
N GLU A 66 8.33 4.96 5.53
CA GLU A 66 8.02 4.73 4.12
C GLU A 66 9.01 3.73 3.55
N LEU A 67 8.53 2.58 3.07
CA LEU A 67 9.35 1.51 2.53
C LEU A 67 9.00 1.21 1.06
N ARG A 68 10.04 1.00 0.25
CA ARG A 68 9.99 0.30 -1.05
C ARG A 68 9.51 -1.15 -0.86
N PRO A 69 9.29 -1.94 -1.94
CA PRO A 69 8.79 -3.31 -1.79
C PRO A 69 9.72 -4.20 -0.96
N ILE A 70 9.16 -4.84 0.08
CA ILE A 70 9.85 -5.75 1.01
C ILE A 70 9.11 -7.11 1.12
N ASN A 71 9.78 -8.12 1.65
CA ASN A 71 9.24 -9.49 1.75
C ASN A 71 8.49 -9.72 3.06
N CYS A 72 7.36 -9.04 3.25
CA CYS A 72 6.57 -9.18 4.47
C CYS A 72 5.27 -9.95 4.26
N THR A 73 4.87 -10.70 5.29
CA THR A 73 3.60 -11.40 5.36
C THR A 73 2.58 -10.59 6.17
N GLY A 74 1.31 -10.99 6.09
CA GLY A 74 0.27 -10.42 6.93
C GLY A 74 0.50 -10.64 8.42
N ASN A 75 1.17 -11.74 8.79
CA ASN A 75 1.53 -12.02 10.17
C ASN A 75 2.65 -11.09 10.66
N GLY A 76 3.71 -10.88 9.88
CA GLY A 76 4.77 -9.94 10.24
C GLY A 76 4.28 -8.50 10.32
N LEU A 77 3.38 -8.11 9.41
CA LEU A 77 2.68 -6.82 9.48
C LEU A 77 1.89 -6.68 10.79
N PHE A 78 1.15 -7.71 11.18
CA PHE A 78 0.42 -7.71 12.44
C PHE A 78 1.38 -7.58 13.64
N ASP A 79 2.44 -8.39 13.69
CA ASP A 79 3.41 -8.39 14.79
C ASP A 79 4.16 -7.05 14.89
N PHE A 80 4.46 -6.44 13.75
CA PHE A 80 5.05 -5.11 13.70
C PHE A 80 4.11 -4.06 14.31
N LEU A 81 2.84 -4.01 13.90
CA LEU A 81 1.88 -3.05 14.42
C LEU A 81 1.61 -3.27 15.91
N ASN A 82 1.48 -4.54 16.33
CA ASN A 82 1.15 -4.89 17.70
C ASN A 82 2.37 -4.89 18.64
N GLY A 83 3.58 -4.79 18.09
CA GLY A 83 4.85 -4.82 18.85
C GLY A 83 5.29 -3.48 19.44
N PHE A 84 4.63 -2.38 19.08
CA PHE A 84 4.98 -1.06 19.60
C PHE A 84 4.62 -0.89 21.08
N SER A 85 5.53 -0.31 21.84
CA SER A 85 5.30 0.07 23.24
C SER A 85 4.23 1.17 23.37
N ASP A 86 3.43 1.12 24.43
CA ASP A 86 2.41 2.13 24.77
C ASP A 86 3.00 3.43 25.34
N GLU A 87 4.32 3.53 25.50
CA GLU A 87 4.99 4.72 26.06
C GLU A 87 4.97 5.94 25.12
N PHE A 88 4.76 5.73 23.82
CA PHE A 88 4.64 6.80 22.85
C PHE A 88 3.16 7.03 22.52
N SER A 89 2.65 8.20 22.89
CA SER A 89 1.25 8.60 22.67
C SER A 89 1.02 9.37 21.37
N GLY A 90 2.08 9.58 20.56
CA GLY A 90 1.97 10.26 19.28
C GLY A 90 1.33 9.38 18.21
N GLN A 91 1.16 9.95 17.02
CA GLN A 91 0.66 9.22 15.87
C GLN A 91 1.81 8.51 15.15
N ARG A 92 1.58 7.26 14.73
CA ARG A 92 2.47 6.51 13.85
C ARG A 92 1.84 6.36 12.48
N THR A 93 2.61 6.65 11.44
CA THR A 93 2.16 6.75 10.06
C THR A 93 3.10 5.93 9.18
N PHE A 94 2.60 4.83 8.64
CA PHE A 94 3.42 3.84 7.93
C PHE A 94 2.90 3.59 6.52
N GLN A 95 3.78 3.69 5.53
CA GLN A 95 3.57 3.22 4.17
C GLN A 95 4.55 2.09 3.88
N ILE A 96 4.01 0.90 3.63
CA ILE A 96 4.80 -0.29 3.32
C ILE A 96 4.36 -0.78 1.96
N CYS A 97 5.29 -0.86 1.02
CA CYS A 97 5.02 -1.58 -0.21
C CYS A 97 5.31 -3.07 0.03
N VAL A 98 4.31 -3.93 -0.18
CA VAL A 98 4.50 -5.38 -0.10
C VAL A 98 5.12 -5.85 -1.41
N GLY A 99 6.08 -6.76 -1.30
CA GLY A 99 6.93 -7.30 -2.37
C GLY A 99 6.22 -7.54 -3.70
N GLY A 100 7.02 -7.38 -4.77
CA GLY A 100 6.58 -7.49 -6.14
C GLY A 100 7.42 -8.44 -6.98
N LYS A 101 6.97 -8.69 -8.23
CA LYS A 101 7.47 -9.72 -9.17
C LYS A 101 8.98 -9.88 -9.07
N SER A 102 9.43 -11.05 -8.62
CA SER A 102 10.80 -11.47 -8.86
C SER A 102 10.78 -12.83 -9.53
N ILE A 103 11.17 -12.83 -10.81
CA ILE A 103 11.58 -14.04 -11.51
C ILE A 103 13.09 -14.14 -11.33
N MET A 104 13.52 -14.48 -10.13
CA MET A 104 14.88 -14.99 -9.92
C MET A 104 14.76 -16.52 -9.92
N PRO A 105 15.60 -17.27 -10.66
CA PRO A 105 15.48 -18.73 -10.82
C PRO A 105 15.47 -19.52 -9.50
N GLU A 106 15.99 -18.94 -8.43
CA GLU A 106 16.06 -19.51 -7.08
C GLU A 106 14.92 -19.11 -6.14
N PHE A 107 14.04 -18.18 -6.52
CA PHE A 107 12.92 -17.71 -5.69
C PHE A 107 11.56 -18.01 -6.33
N GLU A 108 10.59 -18.39 -5.49
CA GLU A 108 9.21 -18.66 -5.91
C GLU A 108 8.52 -17.40 -6.44
N ARG A 109 7.50 -17.58 -7.29
CA ARG A 109 6.73 -16.50 -7.91
C ARG A 109 5.94 -15.71 -6.85
N THR A 110 6.32 -14.45 -6.60
CA THR A 110 5.75 -13.55 -5.58
C THR A 110 4.51 -12.76 -6.05
N ASP A 111 3.85 -13.18 -7.14
CA ASP A 111 2.80 -12.40 -7.80
C ASP A 111 1.55 -12.14 -6.93
N MET A 112 1.37 -12.95 -5.88
CA MET A 112 0.17 -12.95 -5.04
C MET A 112 0.43 -12.55 -3.59
N ASP A 113 1.69 -12.25 -3.22
CA ASP A 113 2.10 -12.03 -1.84
C ASP A 113 1.34 -10.88 -1.17
N PHE A 114 1.03 -9.81 -1.93
CA PHE A 114 0.20 -8.73 -1.43
C PHE A 114 -1.20 -9.21 -1.01
N TYR A 115 -1.84 -10.05 -1.83
CA TYR A 115 -3.18 -10.56 -1.56
C TYR A 115 -3.18 -11.51 -0.35
N ASP A 116 -2.17 -12.37 -0.26
CA ASP A 116 -2.00 -13.27 0.88
C ASP A 116 -1.69 -12.49 2.17
N ALA A 117 -0.85 -11.45 2.09
CA ALA A 117 -0.55 -10.58 3.21
C ALA A 117 -1.79 -9.83 3.72
N VAL A 118 -2.63 -9.30 2.81
CA VAL A 118 -3.90 -8.65 3.19
C VAL A 118 -4.83 -9.64 3.90
N MET A 119 -5.03 -10.84 3.34
CA MET A 119 -5.92 -11.83 3.95
C MET A 119 -5.39 -12.34 5.30
N SER A 120 -4.09 -12.59 5.40
CA SER A 120 -3.44 -13.02 6.64
C SER A 120 -3.52 -11.95 7.73
N LEU A 121 -3.21 -10.69 7.40
CA LEU A 121 -3.30 -9.56 8.32
C LEU A 121 -4.73 -9.42 8.87
N LEU A 122 -5.71 -9.29 7.98
CA LEU A 122 -7.11 -9.10 8.39
C LEU A 122 -7.66 -10.30 9.16
N THR A 123 -7.23 -11.53 8.85
CA THR A 123 -7.60 -12.74 9.59
C THR A 123 -7.07 -12.69 11.02
N ARG A 124 -5.81 -12.28 11.19
CA ARG A 124 -5.19 -12.16 12.50
C ARG A 124 -5.85 -11.05 13.33
N ILE A 125 -6.15 -9.91 12.71
CA ILE A 125 -6.92 -8.83 13.35
C ILE A 125 -8.29 -9.33 13.80
N ALA A 126 -9.07 -9.95 12.90
CA ALA A 126 -10.42 -10.43 13.20
C ALA A 126 -10.46 -11.53 14.28
N SER A 127 -9.36 -12.25 14.48
CA SER A 127 -9.27 -13.35 15.45
C SER A 127 -8.66 -12.93 16.79
N THR A 128 -8.04 -11.75 16.85
CA THR A 128 -7.42 -11.22 18.06
C THR A 128 -8.46 -10.46 18.89
N PRO A 129 -8.64 -10.76 20.18
CA PRO A 129 -9.50 -10.00 21.08
C PRO A 129 -9.08 -8.52 21.18
N ALA A 130 -10.04 -7.61 21.38
CA ALA A 130 -9.77 -6.16 21.43
C ALA A 130 -8.78 -5.75 22.53
N ASN A 131 -8.69 -6.51 23.63
CA ASN A 131 -7.73 -6.28 24.72
C ASN A 131 -6.29 -6.71 24.39
N GLU A 132 -6.09 -7.52 23.35
CA GLU A 132 -4.78 -7.98 22.87
C GLU A 132 -4.32 -7.22 21.61
N LEU A 133 -5.20 -6.37 21.06
CA LEU A 133 -4.96 -5.57 19.87
C LEU A 133 -4.46 -4.16 20.24
N HIS A 134 -3.22 -4.07 20.71
CA HIS A 134 -2.61 -2.84 21.24
C HIS A 134 -2.69 -1.67 20.26
N PHE A 135 -2.40 -1.91 18.98
CA PHE A 135 -2.41 -0.84 17.97
C PHE A 135 -3.79 -0.22 17.75
N SER A 136 -4.88 -0.90 18.11
CA SER A 136 -6.23 -0.34 18.02
C SER A 136 -6.52 0.75 19.07
N GLN A 137 -5.71 0.79 20.12
CA GLN A 137 -5.74 1.79 21.20
C GLN A 137 -4.73 2.92 20.95
N GLN A 138 -3.80 2.72 20.01
CA GLN A 138 -2.79 3.69 19.61
C GLN A 138 -3.25 4.49 18.39
N ARG A 139 -2.61 5.63 18.13
CA ARG A 139 -2.87 6.43 16.93
C ARG A 139 -2.04 5.89 15.77
N ILE A 140 -2.53 4.84 15.09
CA ILE A 140 -1.83 4.20 13.97
C ILE A 140 -2.57 4.43 12.64
N VAL A 141 -1.78 4.75 11.62
CA VAL A 141 -2.17 4.79 10.20
C VAL A 141 -1.21 3.89 9.42
N LEU A 142 -1.76 2.89 8.74
CA LEU A 142 -1.03 2.00 7.85
C LEU A 142 -1.59 2.09 6.44
N ARG A 143 -0.71 2.27 5.47
CA ARG A 143 -0.96 2.12 4.04
C ARG A 143 -0.09 1.01 3.49
N LEU A 144 -0.71 -0.09 3.07
CA LEU A 144 -0.04 -1.13 2.29
C LEU A 144 -0.23 -0.85 0.82
N LYS A 145 0.88 -0.75 0.07
CA LYS A 145 0.85 -0.62 -1.38
C LYS A 145 1.14 -1.96 -2.03
N ASN A 146 0.41 -2.25 -3.10
CA ASN A 146 0.70 -3.41 -3.94
C ASN A 146 1.78 -3.03 -4.96
N ALA A 147 2.95 -3.68 -4.88
CA ALA A 147 4.01 -3.48 -5.86
C ALA A 147 3.66 -4.03 -7.26
N ILE A 148 2.70 -4.96 -7.35
CA ILE A 148 2.28 -5.62 -8.59
C ILE A 148 0.82 -5.27 -8.89
N THR A 149 0.60 -4.23 -9.68
CA THR A 149 -0.75 -3.79 -10.04
C THR A 149 -1.30 -4.47 -11.31
N ASN A 150 -0.63 -5.53 -11.78
CA ASN A 150 -1.06 -6.31 -12.93
C ASN A 150 -2.49 -6.85 -12.73
N PRO A 151 -3.30 -6.94 -13.80
CA PRO A 151 -4.62 -7.52 -13.71
C PRO A 151 -4.57 -8.99 -13.25
N VAL A 152 -5.44 -9.34 -12.29
CA VAL A 152 -5.70 -10.72 -11.88
C VAL A 152 -6.77 -11.38 -12.76
N GLU A 153 -6.97 -12.68 -12.62
CA GLU A 153 -8.07 -13.38 -13.31
C GLU A 153 -9.44 -12.95 -12.74
N LYS A 154 -10.45 -12.85 -13.61
CA LYS A 154 -11.79 -12.35 -13.25
C LYS A 154 -12.45 -13.26 -12.21
N GLU A 155 -12.42 -14.57 -12.43
CA GLU A 155 -13.00 -15.59 -11.55
C GLU A 155 -12.30 -15.58 -10.19
N TRP A 156 -10.97 -15.58 -10.20
CA TRP A 156 -10.17 -15.49 -8.98
C TRP A 156 -10.49 -14.22 -8.18
N SER A 157 -10.56 -13.06 -8.85
CA SER A 157 -10.87 -11.79 -8.20
C SER A 157 -12.25 -11.77 -7.55
N ALA A 158 -13.24 -12.46 -8.14
CA ALA A 158 -14.57 -12.55 -7.58
C ALA A 158 -14.59 -13.41 -6.31
N THR A 159 -13.91 -14.56 -6.32
CA THR A 159 -13.75 -15.44 -5.14
C THR A 159 -12.98 -14.75 -4.02
N TYR A 160 -11.90 -14.06 -4.37
CA TYR A 160 -11.10 -13.28 -3.42
C TYR A 160 -11.94 -12.15 -2.80
N LEU A 161 -12.67 -11.39 -3.62
CA LEU A 161 -13.49 -10.28 -3.15
C LEU A 161 -14.59 -10.73 -2.18
N ASP A 162 -15.26 -11.86 -2.44
CA ASP A 162 -16.26 -12.41 -1.53
C ASP A 162 -15.65 -12.76 -0.17
N SER A 163 -14.49 -13.41 -0.18
CA SER A 163 -13.74 -13.75 1.04
C SER A 163 -13.28 -12.50 1.80
N LEU A 164 -12.75 -11.50 1.08
CA LEU A 164 -12.31 -10.23 1.64
C LEU A 164 -13.47 -9.45 2.28
N LYS A 165 -14.64 -9.38 1.63
CA LYS A 165 -15.83 -8.72 2.18
C LYS A 165 -16.27 -9.33 3.50
N LYS A 166 -16.36 -10.67 3.56
CA LYS A 166 -16.69 -11.40 4.79
C LYS A 166 -15.68 -11.12 5.89
N LEU A 167 -14.40 -11.08 5.53
CA LEU A 167 -13.33 -10.85 6.49
C LEU A 167 -13.33 -9.41 7.02
N VAL A 168 -13.52 -8.41 6.16
CA VAL A 168 -13.65 -7.01 6.59
C VAL A 168 -14.87 -6.82 7.49
N ALA A 169 -16.00 -7.47 7.20
CA ALA A 169 -17.17 -7.44 8.08
C ALA A 169 -16.83 -7.97 9.49
N ARG A 170 -16.12 -9.11 9.58
CA ARG A 170 -15.66 -9.66 10.86
C ARG A 170 -14.72 -8.73 11.61
N VAL A 171 -13.78 -8.05 10.93
CA VAL A 171 -12.90 -7.07 11.58
C VAL A 171 -13.73 -5.91 12.15
N LYS A 172 -14.67 -5.38 11.38
CA LYS A 172 -15.55 -4.28 11.84
C LYS A 172 -16.42 -4.68 13.02
N GLU A 173 -16.92 -5.91 13.05
CA GLU A 173 -17.71 -6.44 14.16
C GLU A 173 -16.86 -6.61 15.44
N ALA A 174 -15.60 -7.07 15.30
CA ALA A 174 -14.71 -7.27 16.42
C ALA A 174 -14.08 -5.97 16.94
N HIS A 175 -13.78 -5.02 16.06
CA HIS A 175 -12.95 -3.85 16.33
C HIS A 175 -13.55 -2.57 15.76
N LEU A 176 -14.53 -2.01 16.47
CA LEU A 176 -15.23 -0.78 16.07
C LEU A 176 -14.33 0.46 15.97
N SER A 177 -13.17 0.44 16.64
CA SER A 177 -12.18 1.51 16.59
C SER A 177 -11.25 1.42 15.38
N LEU A 178 -11.37 0.37 14.55
CA LEU A 178 -10.55 0.21 13.35
C LEU A 178 -11.36 0.49 12.10
N HIS A 179 -10.73 1.23 11.20
CA HIS A 179 -11.26 1.50 9.88
C HIS A 179 -10.37 0.87 8.82
N ILE A 180 -11.01 0.29 7.81
CA ILE A 180 -10.37 -0.38 6.69
C ILE A 180 -10.83 0.27 5.41
N ARG A 181 -9.87 0.52 4.52
CA ARG A 181 -10.09 1.00 3.15
C ARG A 181 -9.32 0.12 2.18
N VAL A 182 -9.93 -0.26 1.07
CA VAL A 182 -9.32 -1.05 0.02
C VAL A 182 -9.55 -0.31 -1.30
N THR A 183 -8.46 0.19 -1.89
CA THR A 183 -8.52 0.90 -3.16
C THR A 183 -8.23 -0.08 -4.28
N MET A 184 -9.15 -0.17 -5.23
CA MET A 184 -9.14 -1.14 -6.31
C MET A 184 -9.21 -0.45 -7.67
N HIS A 185 -8.62 -1.09 -8.67
CA HIS A 185 -8.74 -0.70 -10.07
C HIS A 185 -9.82 -1.53 -10.76
N ALA A 186 -10.68 -0.87 -11.55
CA ALA A 186 -11.80 -1.48 -12.27
C ALA A 186 -12.75 -2.31 -11.39
N TYR A 187 -13.04 -1.83 -10.17
CA TYR A 187 -13.96 -2.47 -9.24
C TYR A 187 -15.43 -2.23 -9.62
N ASN A 188 -16.20 -3.31 -9.74
CA ASN A 188 -17.61 -3.28 -10.13
C ASN A 188 -18.55 -3.93 -9.09
N ARG A 189 -18.10 -4.07 -7.84
CA ARG A 189 -18.78 -4.78 -6.73
C ARG A 189 -18.84 -6.30 -6.84
N LYS A 190 -18.59 -6.89 -8.00
CA LYS A 190 -18.52 -8.36 -8.21
C LYS A 190 -17.08 -8.86 -8.37
N SER A 191 -16.23 -8.07 -8.99
CA SER A 191 -14.82 -8.35 -9.28
C SER A 191 -14.00 -7.06 -9.30
N PHE A 192 -12.69 -7.20 -9.45
CA PHE A 192 -11.73 -6.10 -9.62
C PHE A 192 -10.59 -6.55 -10.54
N LYS A 193 -9.88 -5.62 -11.19
CA LYS A 193 -8.67 -5.93 -11.96
C LYS A 193 -7.44 -6.07 -11.10
N SER A 194 -7.23 -5.14 -10.17
CA SER A 194 -6.16 -5.24 -9.18
C SER A 194 -6.53 -4.45 -7.92
N ILE A 195 -5.90 -4.79 -6.80
CA ILE A 195 -5.94 -3.96 -5.59
C ILE A 195 -4.68 -3.11 -5.62
N LEU A 196 -4.84 -1.80 -5.50
CA LEU A 196 -3.73 -0.85 -5.50
C LEU A 196 -3.13 -0.72 -4.09
N GLU A 197 -3.99 -0.69 -3.08
CA GLU A 197 -3.60 -0.46 -1.70
C GLU A 197 -4.67 -0.89 -0.68
N LEU A 198 -4.21 -1.19 0.54
CA LEU A 198 -5.02 -1.34 1.74
C LEU A 198 -4.65 -0.22 2.73
N GLY A 199 -5.63 0.53 3.19
CA GLY A 199 -5.54 1.43 4.33
C GLY A 199 -6.12 0.80 5.59
N LEU A 200 -5.41 0.92 6.71
CA LEU A 200 -5.86 0.53 8.05
C LEU A 200 -5.55 1.69 9.00
N TYR A 201 -6.56 2.20 9.71
CA TYR A 201 -6.39 3.32 10.64
C TYR A 201 -7.22 3.15 11.90
N ALA A 202 -6.64 3.53 13.04
CA ALA A 202 -7.35 3.61 14.30
C ALA A 202 -8.23 4.89 14.33
N ALA A 203 -9.38 4.83 15.00
CA ALA A 203 -10.36 5.91 15.08
C ALA A 203 -9.79 7.21 15.67
N HIS A 204 -8.73 7.11 16.47
CA HIS A 204 -8.05 8.23 17.10
C HIS A 204 -6.87 8.78 16.26
N ALA A 205 -6.58 8.18 15.11
CA ALA A 205 -5.58 8.67 14.18
C ALA A 205 -6.19 9.70 13.21
N GLU A 206 -5.39 10.68 12.83
CA GLU A 206 -5.71 11.59 11.74
C GLU A 206 -5.24 10.97 10.43
N PRO A 207 -6.08 10.88 9.40
CA PRO A 207 -5.65 10.53 8.05
C PRO A 207 -4.43 11.37 7.64
N SER A 208 -3.48 10.76 6.94
CA SER A 208 -2.24 11.45 6.59
C SER A 208 -2.41 12.20 5.27
N TYR A 209 -2.24 13.53 5.29
CA TYR A 209 -2.10 14.37 4.10
C TYR A 209 -1.14 13.79 3.06
N TRP A 210 -0.02 13.24 3.54
CA TRP A 210 1.07 12.67 2.73
C TRP A 210 0.65 11.48 1.87
N PHE A 211 -0.47 10.82 2.19
CA PHE A 211 -0.96 9.67 1.44
C PHE A 211 -2.18 9.97 0.58
N GLY A 212 -2.56 11.25 0.45
CA GLY A 212 -3.67 11.70 -0.37
C GLY A 212 -5.03 11.40 0.24
N TRP A 213 -5.11 11.36 1.58
CA TRP A 213 -6.30 10.96 2.31
C TRP A 213 -7.18 12.13 2.78
N ASP A 214 -6.84 13.38 2.43
CA ASP A 214 -7.49 14.57 3.01
C ASP A 214 -8.62 15.15 2.15
N ASP A 215 -8.55 15.10 0.81
CA ASP A 215 -9.49 15.83 -0.06
C ASP A 215 -10.56 14.95 -0.74
N GLU A 216 -10.30 13.65 -0.96
CA GLU A 216 -11.26 12.70 -1.58
C GLU A 216 -11.99 11.81 -0.56
N GLU A 217 -11.71 11.95 0.74
CA GLU A 217 -11.99 10.91 1.76
C GLU A 217 -12.83 11.37 2.96
N SER A 218 -13.68 12.37 2.77
CA SER A 218 -14.62 12.86 3.80
C SER A 218 -15.62 11.81 4.33
N ASN A 219 -15.66 10.60 3.74
CA ASN A 219 -16.58 9.54 4.11
C ASN A 219 -15.84 8.31 4.69
N ARG A 220 -15.58 8.36 6.01
CA ARG A 220 -14.85 7.33 6.79
C ARG A 220 -15.50 5.94 6.79
N ASP A 221 -16.72 5.81 6.26
CA ASP A 221 -17.48 4.55 6.21
C ASP A 221 -17.24 3.76 4.92
N VAL A 222 -16.61 4.36 3.90
CA VAL A 222 -16.36 3.71 2.62
C VAL A 222 -15.16 2.76 2.70
N VAL A 223 -15.45 1.47 2.61
CA VAL A 223 -14.42 0.42 2.63
C VAL A 223 -13.82 0.20 1.25
N PHE A 224 -14.64 0.01 0.22
CA PHE A 224 -14.16 -0.39 -1.11
C PHE A 224 -14.26 0.80 -2.07
N VAL A 225 -13.11 1.24 -2.58
CA VAL A 225 -12.99 2.42 -3.44
C VAL A 225 -12.51 2.01 -4.82
N ASN A 226 -13.14 2.55 -5.86
CA ASN A 226 -12.73 2.31 -7.23
C ASN A 226 -11.93 3.52 -7.77
N ARG A 227 -10.67 3.31 -8.13
CA ARG A 227 -9.87 4.30 -8.87
C ARG A 227 -9.89 3.97 -10.36
N GLY A 228 -11.03 4.26 -11.00
CA GLY A 228 -11.19 4.21 -12.47
C GLY A 228 -10.83 2.88 -13.15
N GLY A 229 -10.72 2.91 -14.48
CA GLY A 229 -10.29 1.76 -15.29
C GLY A 229 -11.42 1.07 -16.07
N ARG A 230 -11.09 0.49 -17.23
CA ARG A 230 -12.04 -0.34 -18.00
C ARG A 230 -12.38 -1.60 -17.21
N ILE A 231 -13.66 -1.84 -16.97
CA ILE A 231 -14.19 -3.07 -16.37
C ILE A 231 -13.88 -4.27 -17.30
N TYR A 232 -13.83 -5.49 -16.77
CA TYR A 232 -13.87 -6.67 -17.65
C TYR A 232 -15.12 -6.59 -18.54
N PRO A 233 -15.03 -6.91 -19.84
CA PRO A 233 -16.23 -7.05 -20.65
C PRO A 233 -17.17 -8.07 -20.00
N ASP A 234 -18.46 -7.76 -20.00
CA ASP A 234 -19.49 -8.71 -19.60
C ASP A 234 -19.54 -9.82 -20.66
N ASP A 235 -19.55 -11.08 -20.23
CA ASP A 235 -19.68 -12.24 -21.15
C ASP A 235 -21.10 -12.36 -21.76
N ASP A 236 -22.02 -11.46 -21.37
CA ASP A 236 -23.43 -11.49 -21.75
C ASP A 236 -23.85 -10.42 -22.76
N THR A 237 -22.91 -9.71 -23.40
CA THR A 237 -23.27 -8.73 -24.45
C THR A 237 -22.76 -9.16 -25.82
N ASP A 238 -23.55 -10.00 -26.48
CA ASP A 238 -23.56 -10.21 -27.93
C ASP A 238 -24.16 -8.97 -28.61
N THR A 239 -23.51 -7.82 -28.47
CA THR A 239 -23.94 -6.55 -29.08
C THR A 239 -22.85 -6.04 -30.00
N PRO A 240 -23.09 -5.93 -31.32
CA PRO A 240 -22.06 -5.63 -32.28
C PRO A 240 -21.50 -4.23 -32.04
N VAL A 241 -20.16 -4.16 -32.08
CA VAL A 241 -19.37 -2.94 -32.03
C VAL A 241 -19.92 -1.97 -33.09
N ARG A 242 -20.48 -0.85 -32.65
CA ARG A 242 -20.66 0.30 -33.53
C ARG A 242 -19.33 1.02 -33.60
N GLU A 243 -18.57 0.73 -34.66
CA GLU A 243 -17.55 1.61 -35.17
C GLU A 243 -18.22 2.96 -35.50
N ASN A 244 -17.94 3.98 -34.70
CA ASN A 244 -18.15 5.35 -35.15
C ASN A 244 -16.85 5.79 -35.82
N VAL A 245 -16.83 5.57 -37.13
CA VAL A 245 -15.91 6.17 -38.09
C VAL A 245 -16.44 7.56 -38.45
N ASP A 246 -15.52 8.49 -38.66
CA ASP A 246 -15.62 9.79 -39.34
C ASP A 246 -16.27 10.98 -38.58
N ALA A 247 -15.76 12.21 -38.65
CA ALA A 247 -14.85 12.81 -39.64
C ALA A 247 -14.13 14.06 -39.08
N SER A 248 -12.95 14.35 -39.68
CA SER A 248 -12.46 15.69 -40.13
C SER A 248 -12.26 16.81 -39.09
N ASP A 249 -11.29 17.70 -39.18
CA ASP A 249 -10.10 17.87 -39.98
C ASP A 249 -9.28 18.94 -39.23
N SER A 250 -7.99 18.97 -39.55
CA SER A 250 -7.01 19.99 -39.20
C SER A 250 -7.51 21.44 -39.17
N GLU A 251 -7.08 22.19 -38.15
CA GLU A 251 -6.58 23.56 -38.35
C GLU A 251 -5.57 23.88 -37.24
N PHE A 252 -4.30 23.97 -37.65
CA PHE A 252 -3.26 24.76 -36.99
C PHE A 252 -3.68 26.22 -37.09
N ASP A 253 -3.57 26.97 -36.01
CA ASP A 253 -3.08 28.35 -36.10
C ASP A 253 -2.35 28.72 -34.80
N GLU A 254 -1.13 29.18 -35.01
CA GLU A 254 -0.21 29.79 -34.06
C GLU A 254 -0.73 31.16 -33.64
N ASP A 255 -0.54 31.50 -32.37
CA ASP A 255 -0.32 32.83 -31.81
C ASP A 255 -0.45 32.69 -30.29
N SER A 256 0.36 33.25 -29.41
CA SER A 256 1.66 33.90 -29.36
C SER A 256 1.85 34.27 -27.87
N ASP A 257 3.09 34.60 -27.49
CA ASP A 257 3.59 34.82 -26.14
C ASP A 257 2.70 35.62 -25.16
N ASP A 258 2.72 35.27 -23.86
CA ASP A 258 3.21 36.18 -22.81
C ASP A 258 3.24 35.53 -21.40
N ASP A 259 4.41 35.72 -20.77
CA ASP A 259 4.70 35.85 -19.33
C ASP A 259 4.49 34.69 -18.34
N ILE A 260 5.56 33.90 -18.19
CA ILE A 260 5.94 33.23 -16.94
C ILE A 260 6.97 34.11 -16.22
N SER A 261 6.55 34.75 -15.13
CA SER A 261 7.46 35.09 -14.03
C SER A 261 6.70 34.99 -12.71
N ASP A 262 6.95 33.92 -11.96
CA ASP A 262 7.13 34.02 -10.51
C ASP A 262 7.82 32.75 -10.00
N VAL A 263 9.11 32.93 -9.70
CA VAL A 263 9.96 31.96 -9.01
C VAL A 263 10.06 32.45 -7.57
N ASP A 264 9.33 31.83 -6.66
CA ASP A 264 9.57 32.02 -5.22
C ASP A 264 10.59 30.99 -4.73
N LEU A 265 11.78 31.51 -4.41
CA LEU A 265 12.79 30.85 -3.57
C LEU A 265 12.26 30.74 -2.13
N VAL A 266 12.34 29.55 -1.54
CA VAL A 266 12.24 29.37 -0.09
C VAL A 266 13.57 28.82 0.43
N LEU A 267 14.16 29.56 1.38
CA LEU A 267 15.25 29.13 2.27
C LEU A 267 14.72 28.23 3.38
#